data_AF-A0A4R1BWM2-F1
#
_entry.id   AF-A0A4R1BWM2-F1
#
_cell.length_a   1.000
_cell.length_b   1.000
_cell.length_c   1.000
_cell.angle_alpha   90.00
_cell.angle_beta   90.00
_cell.angle_gamma   90.00
#
_symmetry.space_group_name_H-M   'P 1'
#
loop_
_entity.id
_entity.type
_entity.pdbx_description
1 polymer ?
#
loop_
_entity_poly.entity_id
_entity_poly.type
_entity_poly.pdbx_seq_one_letter_code
_entity_poly.pdbx_strand_id
1 'polypeptide(L)'
;MNLHDWIDELCDVLDVDVDVDEALVLDLARVSSHQVQRTAAPITTFLLGYAAGLADADEAGVEALAARATALAESWERPAGAPDPDEVEAEVEVPDDRGVDHSRDVADVIS
;
A
#
# COMPACT_ATOMS: atom_id res chain seq x y z
N MET A 1 -10.61 -9.67 -13.73
CA MET A 1 -10.62 -8.72 -12.62
C MET A 1 -9.28 -8.02 -12.61
N ASN A 2 -9.22 -6.84 -13.24
CA ASN A 2 -8.09 -5.92 -13.20
C ASN A 2 -8.31 -4.91 -12.04
N LEU A 3 -7.40 -3.95 -11.87
CA LEU A 3 -7.49 -2.95 -10.80
C LEU A 3 -8.69 -2.01 -10.99
N HIS A 4 -8.97 -1.57 -12.23
CA HIS A 4 -10.14 -0.74 -12.56
C HIS A 4 -11.45 -1.44 -12.14
N ASP A 5 -11.64 -2.71 -12.53
CA ASP A 5 -12.84 -3.49 -12.17
C ASP A 5 -13.03 -3.58 -10.65
N TRP A 6 -11.93 -3.65 -9.89
CA TRP A 6 -11.98 -3.68 -8.43
C TRP A 6 -12.34 -2.32 -7.83
N ILE A 7 -11.81 -1.23 -8.39
CA ILE A 7 -12.11 0.13 -7.94
C ILE A 7 -13.58 0.47 -8.19
N ASP A 8 -14.11 0.11 -9.36
CA ASP A 8 -15.53 0.30 -9.68
C ASP A 8 -16.43 -0.42 -8.66
N GLU A 9 -16.19 -1.71 -8.40
CA GLU A 9 -16.95 -2.49 -7.42
C GLU A 9 -16.80 -1.93 -5.99
N LEU A 10 -15.62 -1.41 -5.64
CA LEU A 10 -15.39 -0.80 -4.33
C LEU A 10 -16.14 0.52 -4.18
N CYS A 11 -16.17 1.34 -5.22
CA CYS A 11 -16.97 2.57 -5.26
C CYS A 11 -18.46 2.27 -5.08
N ASP A 12 -18.97 1.23 -5.75
CA ASP A 12 -20.35 0.76 -5.60
C ASP A 12 -20.64 0.31 -4.15
N VAL A 13 -19.75 -0.46 -3.53
CA VAL A 13 -19.93 -0.94 -2.14
C VAL A 13 -19.89 0.20 -1.11
N LEU A 14 -19.14 1.26 -1.40
CA LEU A 14 -18.95 2.40 -0.50
C LEU A 14 -19.92 3.57 -0.79
N ASP A 15 -20.80 3.44 -1.78
CA ASP A 15 -21.70 4.50 -2.27
C ASP A 15 -20.95 5.81 -2.62
N VAL A 16 -19.83 5.68 -3.35
CA VAL A 16 -18.99 6.83 -3.76
C VAL A 16 -18.97 6.96 -5.28
N ASP A 17 -19.26 8.16 -5.78
CA ASP A 17 -19.18 8.50 -7.21
C ASP A 17 -17.93 9.39 -7.42
N VAL A 18 -16.78 8.75 -7.64
CA VAL A 18 -15.49 9.42 -7.82
C VAL A 18 -14.70 8.77 -8.96
N ASP A 19 -14.15 9.61 -9.84
CA ASP A 19 -13.16 9.18 -10.83
C ASP A 19 -11.77 9.35 -10.21
N VAL A 20 -11.07 8.23 -9.99
CA VAL A 20 -9.78 8.21 -9.29
C VAL A 20 -8.66 8.17 -10.31
N ASP A 21 -7.77 9.16 -10.30
CA ASP A 21 -6.48 9.05 -10.97
C ASP A 21 -5.57 8.06 -10.23
N GLU A 22 -5.63 6.80 -10.65
CA GLU A 22 -4.83 5.71 -10.09
C GLU A 22 -3.33 5.98 -10.18
N ALA A 23 -2.86 6.56 -11.28
CA ALA A 23 -1.44 6.81 -11.49
C ALA A 23 -0.92 7.81 -10.45
N LEU A 24 -1.65 8.91 -10.25
CA LEU A 24 -1.34 9.93 -9.25
C LEU A 24 -1.29 9.33 -7.83
N VAL A 25 -2.31 8.54 -7.45
CA VAL A 25 -2.38 7.92 -6.12
C VAL A 25 -1.24 6.93 -5.90
N LEU A 26 -0.96 6.07 -6.89
CA LEU A 26 0.09 5.06 -6.80
C LEU A 26 1.49 5.68 -6.79
N ASP A 27 1.71 6.77 -7.54
CA ASP A 27 2.98 7.49 -7.53
C ASP A 27 3.21 8.22 -6.21
N LEU A 28 2.18 8.86 -5.63
CA LEU A 28 2.28 9.45 -4.30
C LEU A 28 2.60 8.38 -3.24
N ALA A 29 1.95 7.23 -3.30
CA ALA A 29 2.23 6.10 -2.41
C ALA A 29 3.70 5.65 -2.54
N ARG A 30 4.19 5.51 -3.77
CA ARG A 30 5.58 5.15 -4.06
C ARG A 30 6.57 6.16 -3.49
N VAL A 31 6.38 7.45 -3.74
CA VAL A 31 7.28 8.49 -3.22
C VAL A 31 7.28 8.46 -1.70
N SER A 32 6.11 8.39 -1.07
CA SER A 32 5.98 8.39 0.38
C SER A 32 6.66 7.19 1.02
N SER A 33 6.52 5.99 0.45
CA SER A 33 7.15 4.79 1.00
C SER A 33 8.67 4.82 0.89
N HIS A 34 9.20 5.39 -0.19
CA HIS A 34 10.64 5.48 -0.43
C HIS A 34 11.30 6.59 0.39
N GLN A 35 10.70 7.78 0.42
CA GLN A 35 11.34 8.95 1.04
C GLN A 35 11.10 9.00 2.56
N VAL A 36 9.94 8.55 3.04
CA VAL A 36 9.58 8.61 4.47
C VAL A 36 9.90 7.28 5.15
N GLN A 37 9.05 6.27 4.95
CA GLN A 37 9.21 4.89 5.42
C GLN A 37 8.22 3.98 4.71
N ARG A 38 8.47 2.66 4.64
CA ARG A 38 7.65 1.69 3.91
C ARG A 38 6.13 1.82 4.20
N THR A 39 5.75 2.02 5.45
CA THR A 39 4.34 2.14 5.89
C THR A 39 3.69 3.49 5.60
N ALA A 40 4.44 4.48 5.10
CA ALA A 40 3.91 5.81 4.81
C ALA A 40 2.97 5.84 3.60
N ALA A 41 3.12 4.90 2.65
CA ALA A 41 2.25 4.80 1.47
C ALA A 41 0.74 4.79 1.81
N PRO A 42 0.22 3.79 2.55
CA PRO A 42 -1.21 3.72 2.84
C PRO A 42 -1.71 4.86 3.74
N ILE A 43 -0.87 5.37 4.64
CA ILE A 43 -1.24 6.50 5.51
C ILE A 43 -1.39 7.78 4.68
N THR A 44 -0.47 8.00 3.73
CA THR A 44 -0.46 9.22 2.92
C THR A 44 -1.64 9.24 1.95
N THR A 45 -1.94 8.12 1.28
CA THR A 45 -3.06 8.08 0.34
C THR A 45 -4.42 8.17 1.04
N PHE A 46 -4.56 7.57 2.23
CA PHE A 46 -5.76 7.77 3.06
C PHE A 46 -5.96 9.25 3.43
N LEU A 47 -4.90 9.93 3.87
CA LEU A 47 -4.99 11.36 4.23
C LEU A 47 -5.22 12.26 3.02
N LEU A 48 -4.67 11.93 1.85
CA LEU A 48 -4.97 12.63 0.59
C LEU A 48 -6.48 12.57 0.30
N GLY A 49 -7.06 11.37 0.27
CA GLY A 49 -8.49 11.19 0.02
C GLY A 49 -9.37 11.87 1.07
N TYR A 50 -8.99 11.78 2.35
CA TYR A 50 -9.69 12.47 3.43
C TYR A 50 -9.65 14.00 3.28
N ALA A 51 -8.48 14.56 2.95
CA ALA A 51 -8.34 16.00 2.74
C ALA A 51 -9.09 16.48 1.49
N ALA A 52 -9.09 15.70 0.40
CA ALA A 52 -9.86 15.99 -0.80
C ALA A 52 -11.36 16.05 -0.50
N GLY A 53 -11.89 15.06 0.22
CA GLY A 53 -13.30 15.04 0.63
C GLY A 53 -13.68 16.19 1.57
N LEU A 54 -12.81 16.57 2.51
CA LEU A 54 -13.04 17.74 3.38
C LEU A 54 -13.05 19.06 2.60
N ALA A 55 -12.31 19.14 1.50
CA ALA A 55 -12.17 20.35 0.69
C ALA A 55 -13.21 20.43 -0.45
N ASP A 56 -14.04 19.39 -0.65
CA ASP A 56 -14.88 19.23 -1.83
C ASP A 56 -14.04 19.43 -3.12
N ALA A 57 -12.85 18.82 -3.13
CA ALA A 57 -11.85 19.05 -4.16
C ALA A 57 -12.27 18.41 -5.50
N ASP A 58 -12.15 19.17 -6.58
CA ASP A 58 -12.15 18.64 -7.94
C ASP A 58 -10.80 17.99 -8.29
N GLU A 59 -10.67 17.47 -9.50
CA GLU A 59 -9.44 16.82 -10.01
C GLU A 59 -8.19 17.70 -9.80
N ALA A 60 -8.26 18.98 -10.17
CA ALA A 60 -7.17 19.93 -9.98
C ALA A 60 -6.85 20.17 -8.49
N GLY A 61 -7.87 20.17 -7.62
CA GLY A 61 -7.70 20.24 -6.18
C GLY A 61 -6.98 19.01 -5.61
N VAL A 62 -7.31 17.81 -6.09
CA VAL A 62 -6.64 16.56 -5.71
C VAL A 62 -5.19 16.57 -6.16
N GLU A 63 -4.91 16.97 -7.41
CA GLU A 63 -3.54 17.12 -7.92
C GLU A 63 -2.72 18.09 -7.06
N ALA A 64 -3.30 19.24 -6.68
CA ALA A 64 -2.63 20.23 -5.84
C ALA A 64 -2.33 19.68 -4.42
N LEU A 65 -3.25 18.90 -3.85
CA LEU A 65 -3.04 18.25 -2.55
C LEU A 65 -1.94 17.17 -2.65
N ALA A 66 -1.97 16.35 -3.69
CA ALA A 66 -0.95 15.34 -3.95
C ALA A 66 0.43 15.97 -4.16
N ALA A 67 0.53 17.05 -4.94
CA ALA A 67 1.78 17.77 -5.15
C ALA A 67 2.38 18.30 -3.84
N ARG A 68 1.55 18.80 -2.91
CA ARG A 68 1.99 19.24 -1.59
C ARG A 68 2.48 18.07 -0.73
N ALA A 69 1.79 16.94 -0.77
CA ALA A 69 2.20 15.73 -0.04
C ALA A 69 3.52 15.16 -0.60
N THR A 70 3.67 15.12 -1.92
CA THR A 70 4.91 14.73 -2.61
C THR A 70 6.07 15.63 -2.19
N ALA A 71 5.91 16.96 -2.24
CA ALA A 71 6.95 17.90 -1.84
C ALA A 71 7.37 17.74 -0.37
N LEU A 72 6.42 17.42 0.52
CA LEU A 72 6.72 17.11 1.91
C LEU A 72 7.52 15.80 2.04
N ALA A 73 7.13 14.75 1.32
CA ALA A 73 7.84 13.48 1.32
C ALA A 73 9.27 13.63 0.77
N GLU A 74 9.47 14.33 -0.34
CA GLU A 74 10.78 14.54 -0.97
C GLU A 74 11.74 15.40 -0.12
N SER A 75 11.20 16.32 0.67
CA SER A 75 11.99 17.15 1.60
C SER A 75 12.16 16.51 2.98
N TRP A 76 11.68 15.28 3.18
CA TRP A 76 11.75 14.59 4.46
C TRP A 76 13.19 14.13 4.77
N GLU A 77 13.92 14.93 5.54
CA GLU A 77 15.22 14.53 6.08
C GLU A 77 15.02 13.44 7.15
N ARG A 78 15.25 12.18 6.76
CA ARG A 78 15.25 11.07 7.72
C ARG A 78 16.33 11.31 8.79
N PRO A 79 16.00 11.28 10.10
CA PRO A 79 17.01 11.38 11.15
C PRO A 79 18.08 10.30 10.98
N ALA A 80 19.36 10.68 11.05
CA ALA A 80 20.46 9.74 11.01
C ALA A 80 20.31 8.72 12.16
N GLY A 81 20.07 7.45 11.81
CA GLY A 81 19.88 6.36 12.77
C GLY A 81 18.44 5.93 13.04
N ALA A 82 17.45 6.40 12.27
CA ALA A 82 16.16 5.73 12.22
C ALA A 82 16.36 4.28 11.73
N PRO A 83 15.83 3.24 12.43
CA PRO A 83 15.95 1.86 12.01
C PRO A 83 15.54 1.71 10.55
N ASP A 84 16.30 0.95 9.77
CA ASP A 84 15.86 0.65 8.41
C ASP A 84 14.52 -0.12 8.52
N PRO A 85 13.43 0.36 7.92
CA PRO A 85 12.17 -0.40 7.91
C PRO A 85 12.30 -1.79 7.28
N ASP A 86 13.41 -2.04 6.57
CA ASP A 86 13.74 -3.32 5.95
C ASP A 86 14.68 -4.19 6.82
N GLU A 87 15.25 -3.67 7.92
CA GLU A 87 16.12 -4.43 8.85
C GLU A 87 15.36 -5.39 9.78
N VAL A 88 14.03 -5.41 9.75
CA VAL A 88 13.24 -6.45 10.43
C VAL A 88 13.13 -7.72 9.58
N GLU A 89 14.27 -8.26 9.14
CA GLU A 89 14.40 -9.72 9.07
C GLU A 89 14.37 -10.20 10.52
N ALA A 90 13.16 -10.38 11.07
CA ALA A 90 13.04 -11.28 12.20
C ALA A 90 13.69 -12.58 11.72
N GLU A 91 14.79 -13.00 12.35
CA GLU A 91 15.28 -14.37 12.26
C GLU A 91 14.14 -15.25 12.75
N VAL A 92 13.19 -15.56 11.87
CA VAL A 92 12.24 -16.63 12.08
C VAL A 92 13.08 -17.87 11.95
N GLU A 93 13.52 -18.44 13.07
CA GLU A 93 14.03 -19.80 13.10
C GLU A 93 12.97 -20.68 12.44
N VAL A 94 13.20 -21.03 11.17
CA VAL A 94 12.36 -21.97 10.45
C VAL A 94 12.52 -23.31 11.18
N PRO A 95 11.45 -23.86 11.78
CA PRO A 95 11.55 -25.14 12.47
C PRO A 95 12.01 -26.22 11.48
N ASP A 96 12.97 -27.05 11.89
CA ASP A 96 13.46 -28.16 11.07
C ASP A 96 12.33 -29.16 10.79
N ASP A 97 11.81 -29.13 9.57
CA ASP A 97 10.68 -29.92 9.09
C ASP A 97 11.09 -31.32 8.60
N ARG A 98 12.38 -31.68 8.71
CA ARG A 98 12.91 -33.01 8.32
C ARG A 98 12.31 -34.19 9.08
N GLY A 99 11.59 -33.94 10.18
CA GLY A 99 10.83 -34.94 10.94
C GLY A 99 9.40 -35.19 10.44
N VAL A 100 8.92 -34.44 9.45
CA VAL A 100 7.55 -34.58 8.93
C VAL A 100 7.50 -35.77 7.97
N ASP A 101 6.75 -36.80 8.38
CA ASP A 101 6.51 -37.99 7.57
C ASP A 101 5.49 -37.72 6.46
N HIS A 102 5.97 -37.32 5.27
CA HIS A 102 5.16 -37.13 4.06
C HIS A 102 4.78 -38.44 3.35
N SER A 103 5.11 -39.62 3.91
CA SER A 103 4.85 -40.90 3.23
C SER A 103 3.39 -41.35 3.26
N ARG A 104 2.51 -40.62 3.98
CA ARG A 104 1.07 -40.92 4.07
C ARG A 104 0.19 -40.24 3.02
N ASP A 105 0.70 -39.22 2.31
CA ASP A 105 -0.12 -38.46 1.35
C ASP A 105 -0.32 -39.19 -0.01
N VAL A 106 0.38 -40.30 -0.25
CA VAL A 106 0.33 -41.03 -1.53
C VAL A 106 -0.69 -42.19 -1.57
N ALA A 107 -1.48 -42.40 -0.52
CA ALA A 107 -2.33 -43.59 -0.40
C ALA A 107 -3.78 -43.46 -0.92
N ASP A 108 -4.16 -42.36 -1.58
CA ASP A 108 -5.53 -42.18 -2.13
C ASP A 108 -5.55 -41.93 -3.65
N VAL A 109 -4.62 -42.53 -4.39
CA VAL A 109 -4.76 -42.69 -5.84
C VAL A 109 -4.53 -44.16 -6.19
N ILE A 110 -5.61 -44.94 -6.08
CA ILE A 110 -6.02 -46.07 -6.93
C ILE A 110 -6.98 -46.93 -6.09
N SER A 111 -8.28 -46.68 -6.25
CA SER A 111 -9.28 -47.73 -6.44
C SER A 111 -10.49 -47.19 -7.19
#